data_AF-A0A7G7KGL7-F1
#
_entry.id   AF-A0A7G7KGL7-F1
#
_cell.length_a   1.000
_cell.length_b   1.000
_cell.length_c   1.000
_cell.angle_alpha   90.00
_cell.angle_beta   90.00
_cell.angle_gamma   90.00
#
_symmetry.space_group_name_H-M   'P 1'
#
loop_
_entity.id
_entity.type
_entity.pdbx_description
1 polymer ?
#
loop_
_entity_poly.entity_id
_entity_poly.type
_entity_poly.pdbx_seq_one_letter_code
_entity_poly.pdbx_strand_id
1 'polypeptide(L)'
;MSPRFSELFTTISSPINEIVDQLGANDLPYIVPVHPNLVHFTIGLFAIGIAFDFAGAFYPLEKRVFRYLALPVTRVGFHDVGWYNLLACSLISFFTVGAGFYEMLLAVPLPGVRSVIGQNAIDTMLWHAVGGVALLLMIVAMTIWRGYQRFVWRKDYGRQVSWLYLACGSLILVLMGVHGSLGAWLASEFGVHITADQLLAAGADLREVLP
;
A
#
# COMPACT_ATOMS: atom_id res chain seq x y z
N MET A 1 5.88 -9.62 50.65
CA MET A 1 5.18 -9.60 49.34
C MET A 1 5.70 -10.77 48.52
N SER A 2 4.81 -11.66 48.11
CA SER A 2 5.14 -12.95 47.47
C SER A 2 5.70 -12.74 46.04
N PRO A 3 6.84 -13.33 45.66
CA PRO A 3 7.42 -13.26 44.31
C PRO A 3 6.61 -14.02 43.25
N ARG A 4 5.54 -14.74 43.61
CA ARG A 4 4.80 -15.61 42.68
C ARG A 4 3.92 -14.90 41.65
N PHE A 5 3.60 -13.62 41.84
CA PHE A 5 2.72 -12.90 40.89
C PHE A 5 3.47 -12.25 39.72
N SER A 6 4.78 -11.95 39.86
CA SER A 6 5.58 -11.36 38.78
C SER A 6 6.06 -12.40 37.77
N GLU A 7 6.27 -13.66 38.18
CA GLU A 7 6.77 -14.72 37.30
C GLU A 7 5.69 -15.31 36.37
N LEU A 8 4.40 -15.15 36.70
CA LEU A 8 3.31 -15.75 35.93
C LEU A 8 3.03 -15.01 34.59
N PHE A 9 3.44 -13.75 34.48
CA PHE A 9 3.31 -12.95 33.25
C PHE A 9 4.52 -13.05 32.32
N THR A 10 5.63 -13.62 32.79
CA THR A 10 6.91 -13.73 32.03
C THR A 10 6.96 -14.87 31.01
N THR A 11 5.91 -15.70 30.92
CA THR A 11 5.95 -16.92 30.09
C THR A 11 4.79 -17.04 29.12
N ILE A 12 4.26 -15.91 28.63
CA ILE A 12 3.57 -15.96 27.35
C ILE A 12 4.66 -15.90 26.28
N SER A 13 5.08 -17.07 25.81
CA SER A 13 5.92 -17.15 24.62
C SER A 13 5.19 -16.45 23.48
N SER A 14 5.70 -15.30 23.05
CA SER A 14 5.20 -14.68 21.82
C SER A 14 5.47 -15.66 20.68
N PRO A 15 4.51 -15.92 19.76
CA PRO A 15 4.78 -16.68 18.55
C PRO A 15 5.96 -16.12 17.74
N ILE A 16 6.27 -14.84 17.91
CA ILE A 16 7.46 -14.19 17.32
C ILE A 16 8.75 -14.84 17.85
N ASN A 17 8.81 -15.22 19.14
CA ASN A 17 9.99 -15.83 19.74
C ASN A 17 10.35 -17.18 19.09
N GLU A 18 9.40 -17.85 18.44
CA GLU A 18 9.63 -19.12 17.74
C GLU A 18 10.35 -18.94 16.39
N ILE A 19 10.34 -17.72 15.84
CA ILE A 19 10.90 -17.43 14.51
C ILE A 19 12.10 -16.48 14.55
N VAL A 20 12.51 -15.98 15.72
CA VAL A 20 13.62 -15.01 15.86
C VAL A 20 14.90 -15.52 15.18
N ASP A 21 15.24 -16.80 15.36
CA ASP A 21 16.45 -17.41 14.77
C ASP A 21 16.39 -17.54 13.23
N GLN A 22 15.22 -17.27 12.63
CA GLN A 22 15.00 -17.31 11.17
C GLN A 22 14.98 -15.91 10.55
N LEU A 23 15.06 -14.84 11.36
CA LEU A 23 15.04 -13.47 10.87
C LEU A 23 16.41 -13.05 10.35
N GLY A 24 16.41 -12.29 9.26
CA GLY A 24 17.60 -11.61 8.74
C GLY A 24 17.90 -10.31 9.48
N ALA A 25 18.95 -9.62 9.02
CA ALA A 25 19.37 -8.33 9.58
C ALA A 25 18.36 -7.18 9.40
N ASN A 26 17.26 -7.41 8.68
CA ASN A 26 16.12 -6.49 8.53
C ASN A 26 14.91 -6.90 9.39
N ASP A 27 15.08 -7.85 10.32
CA ASP A 27 14.03 -8.44 11.15
C ASP A 27 12.92 -9.17 10.37
N LEU A 28 13.21 -9.61 9.15
CA LEU A 28 12.28 -10.38 8.31
C LEU A 28 12.87 -11.73 7.91
N PRO A 29 12.04 -12.76 7.65
CA PRO A 29 12.51 -14.05 7.14
C PRO A 29 12.85 -14.01 5.64
N TYR A 30 12.85 -12.81 5.04
CA TYR A 30 13.17 -12.56 3.63
C TYR A 30 13.93 -11.24 3.48
N ILE A 31 14.77 -11.17 2.46
CA ILE A 31 15.73 -10.06 2.28
C ILE A 31 15.03 -8.76 1.85
N VAL A 32 13.98 -8.87 1.03
CA VAL A 32 13.29 -7.70 0.46
C VAL A 32 11.90 -7.59 1.05
N PRO A 33 11.57 -6.49 1.76
CA PRO A 33 10.23 -6.26 2.29
C PRO A 33 9.15 -6.41 1.20
N VAL A 34 8.12 -7.18 1.50
CA VAL A 34 7.04 -7.50 0.55
C VAL A 34 5.99 -6.40 0.56
N HIS A 35 5.66 -5.84 1.73
CA HIS A 35 4.63 -4.81 1.87
C HIS A 35 4.89 -3.59 0.97
N PRO A 36 6.07 -2.94 0.96
CA PRO A 36 6.31 -1.79 0.10
C PRO A 36 6.16 -2.13 -1.38
N ASN A 37 6.56 -3.31 -1.83
CA ASN A 37 6.38 -3.74 -3.21
C ASN A 37 4.90 -3.90 -3.58
N LEU A 38 4.12 -4.52 -2.69
CA LEU A 38 2.67 -4.63 -2.85
C LEU A 38 1.96 -3.27 -2.79
N VAL A 39 2.46 -2.32 -2.00
CA VAL A 39 1.96 -0.92 -1.97
C VAL A 39 2.14 -0.26 -3.33
N HIS A 40 3.34 -0.30 -3.91
CA HIS A 40 3.59 0.29 -5.24
C HIS A 40 2.72 -0.37 -6.31
N PHE A 41 2.57 -1.69 -6.27
CA PHE A 41 1.71 -2.41 -7.20
C PHE A 41 0.24 -2.01 -7.04
N THR A 42 -0.26 -1.90 -5.80
CA THR A 42 -1.62 -1.45 -5.50
C THR A 42 -1.86 -0.01 -5.97
N ILE A 43 -0.94 0.92 -5.70
CA ILE A 43 -1.01 2.31 -6.19
C ILE A 43 -1.03 2.33 -7.72
N GLY A 44 -0.15 1.56 -8.36
CA GLY A 44 -0.07 1.46 -9.82
C GLY A 44 -1.37 0.97 -10.44
N LEU A 45 -1.93 -0.14 -9.93
CA LEU A 45 -3.21 -0.69 -10.38
C LEU A 45 -4.35 0.32 -10.19
N PHE A 46 -4.44 0.98 -9.03
CA PHE A 46 -5.47 1.98 -8.79
C PHE A 46 -5.33 3.18 -9.75
N ALA A 47 -4.11 3.69 -9.90
CA ALA A 47 -3.80 4.85 -10.75
C ALA A 47 -4.12 4.56 -12.22
N ILE A 48 -3.70 3.41 -12.75
CA ILE A 48 -4.04 2.95 -14.10
C ILE A 48 -5.55 2.81 -14.23
N GLY A 49 -6.22 2.22 -13.23
CA GLY A 49 -7.68 2.09 -13.18
C GLY A 49 -8.39 3.42 -13.42
N ILE A 50 -8.06 4.42 -12.61
CA ILE A 50 -8.68 5.76 -12.68
C ILE A 50 -8.25 6.52 -13.94
N ALA A 51 -6.99 6.44 -14.36
CA ALA A 51 -6.49 7.11 -15.56
C ALA A 51 -7.20 6.62 -16.84
N PHE A 52 -7.39 5.31 -16.98
CA PHE A 52 -8.10 4.74 -18.12
C PHE A 52 -9.60 5.05 -18.08
N ASP A 53 -10.19 5.19 -16.90
CA ASP A 53 -11.57 5.67 -16.78
C ASP A 53 -11.73 7.14 -17.21
N PHE A 54 -10.73 7.98 -16.92
CA PHE A 54 -10.67 9.33 -17.45
C PHE A 54 -10.52 9.33 -18.99
N ALA A 55 -9.61 8.53 -19.54
CA ALA A 55 -9.44 8.39 -20.99
C ALA A 55 -10.75 7.95 -21.66
N GLY A 56 -11.45 6.97 -21.08
CA GLY A 56 -12.78 6.56 -21.55
C GLY A 56 -13.83 7.66 -21.40
N ALA A 57 -13.80 8.45 -20.33
CA ALA A 57 -14.72 9.57 -20.14
C ALA A 57 -14.50 10.69 -21.19
N PHE A 58 -13.24 11.03 -21.48
CA PHE A 58 -12.82 12.09 -22.42
C PHE A 58 -12.65 11.63 -23.87
N TYR A 59 -12.82 10.33 -24.15
CA TYR A 59 -12.72 9.74 -25.49
C TYR A 59 -13.37 10.56 -26.62
N PRO A 60 -14.57 11.18 -26.47
CA PRO A 60 -15.15 11.99 -27.54
C PRO A 60 -14.27 13.18 -28.00
N LEU A 61 -13.47 13.76 -27.10
CA LEU A 61 -12.56 14.87 -27.39
C LEU A 61 -11.28 14.36 -28.06
N GLU A 62 -10.74 13.24 -27.58
CA GLU A 62 -9.45 12.68 -27.99
C GLU A 62 -9.52 11.81 -29.25
N LYS A 63 -10.74 11.45 -29.71
CA LYS A 63 -10.97 10.62 -30.90
C LYS A 63 -10.22 11.12 -32.14
N ARG A 64 -10.01 12.44 -32.27
CA ARG A 64 -9.26 13.05 -33.37
C ARG A 64 -7.77 12.66 -33.33
N VAL A 65 -7.16 12.65 -32.15
CA VAL A 65 -5.75 12.28 -31.94
C VAL A 65 -5.54 10.79 -32.16
N PHE A 66 -6.39 9.93 -31.58
CA PHE A 66 -6.26 8.48 -31.77
C PHE A 66 -6.42 8.05 -33.23
N ARG A 67 -7.35 8.70 -33.95
CA ARG A 67 -7.50 8.47 -35.39
C ARG A 67 -6.28 8.95 -36.17
N TYR A 68 -5.72 10.10 -35.82
CA TYR A 68 -4.48 10.61 -36.43
C TYR A 68 -3.31 9.64 -36.23
N LEU A 69 -3.20 9.03 -35.05
CA LEU A 69 -2.16 8.05 -34.71
C LEU A 69 -2.48 6.61 -35.17
N ALA A 70 -3.63 6.38 -35.83
CA ALA A 70 -4.11 5.07 -36.25
C ALA A 70 -4.15 4.00 -35.12
N LEU A 71 -4.36 4.42 -33.87
CA LEU A 71 -4.43 3.51 -32.73
C LEU A 71 -5.82 2.84 -32.68
N PRO A 72 -5.92 1.50 -32.67
CA PRO A 72 -7.19 0.77 -32.65
C PRO A 72 -7.80 0.73 -31.24
N VAL A 73 -7.99 1.90 -30.62
CA VAL A 73 -8.56 2.03 -29.27
C VAL A 73 -10.06 2.31 -29.33
N THR A 74 -10.81 1.71 -28.40
CA THR A 74 -12.24 1.96 -28.24
C THR A 74 -12.52 2.52 -26.86
N ARG A 75 -13.61 3.30 -26.75
CA ARG A 75 -14.07 3.84 -25.46
C ARG A 75 -14.35 2.74 -24.43
N VAL A 76 -14.93 1.63 -24.89
CA VAL A 76 -15.22 0.47 -24.05
C VAL A 76 -13.92 -0.18 -23.60
N GLY A 77 -12.93 -0.33 -24.50
CA GLY A 77 -11.62 -0.85 -24.16
C GLY A 77 -10.91 -0.04 -23.06
N PHE A 78 -10.99 1.29 -23.09
CA PHE A 78 -10.48 2.12 -21.98
C PHE A 78 -11.18 1.80 -20.66
N HIS A 79 -12.51 1.70 -20.65
CA HIS A 79 -13.25 1.32 -19.46
C HIS A 79 -13.01 -0.12 -19.01
N ASP A 80 -12.67 -1.04 -19.91
CA ASP A 80 -12.29 -2.41 -19.57
C ASP A 80 -10.95 -2.45 -18.82
N VAL A 81 -9.94 -1.75 -19.33
CA VAL A 81 -8.65 -1.61 -18.61
C VAL A 81 -8.87 -0.98 -17.25
N GLY A 82 -9.68 0.07 -17.18
CA GLY A 82 -10.04 0.72 -15.91
C GLY A 82 -10.66 -0.24 -14.90
N TRP A 83 -11.61 -1.06 -15.37
CA TRP A 83 -12.33 -2.04 -14.54
C TRP A 83 -11.42 -3.14 -14.00
N TYR A 84 -10.66 -3.82 -14.86
CA TYR A 84 -9.85 -4.96 -14.44
C TYR A 84 -8.68 -4.54 -13.54
N ASN A 85 -8.11 -3.35 -13.76
CA ASN A 85 -7.10 -2.81 -12.86
C ASN A 85 -7.67 -2.49 -11.48
N LEU A 86 -8.86 -1.89 -11.39
CA LEU A 86 -9.47 -1.60 -10.10
C LEU A 86 -9.88 -2.89 -9.36
N LEU A 87 -10.38 -3.90 -10.09
CA LEU A 87 -10.69 -5.21 -9.50
C LEU A 87 -9.43 -5.91 -8.97
N ALA A 88 -8.35 -5.95 -9.76
CA ALA A 88 -7.07 -6.49 -9.35
C ALA A 88 -6.50 -5.71 -8.16
N CYS A 89 -6.59 -4.38 -8.19
CA CYS A 89 -6.19 -3.51 -7.09
C CYS A 89 -6.91 -3.88 -5.79
N SER A 90 -8.24 -4.06 -5.85
CA SER A 90 -9.03 -4.46 -4.69
C SER A 90 -8.59 -5.79 -4.11
N LEU A 91 -8.29 -6.78 -4.95
CA LEU A 91 -7.81 -8.08 -4.49
C LEU A 91 -6.41 -7.98 -3.85
N ILE A 92 -5.47 -7.32 -4.54
CA ILE A 92 -4.08 -7.17 -4.09
C ILE A 92 -3.98 -6.31 -2.81
N SER A 93 -4.92 -5.38 -2.60
CA SER A 93 -4.93 -4.54 -1.40
C SER A 93 -5.06 -5.35 -0.10
N PHE A 94 -5.75 -6.50 -0.12
CA PHE A 94 -5.82 -7.38 1.05
C PHE A 94 -4.45 -7.95 1.40
N PHE A 95 -3.69 -8.41 0.40
CA PHE A 95 -2.33 -8.90 0.59
C PHE A 95 -1.38 -7.77 1.00
N THR A 96 -1.57 -6.57 0.44
CA THR A 96 -0.79 -5.38 0.79
C THR A 96 -0.94 -5.05 2.27
N VAL A 97 -2.18 -4.99 2.77
CA VAL A 97 -2.47 -4.71 4.18
C VAL A 97 -2.03 -5.87 5.07
N GLY A 98 -2.27 -7.12 4.66
CA GLY A 98 -1.85 -8.32 5.41
C GLY A 98 -0.33 -8.39 5.60
N ALA A 99 0.44 -8.16 4.53
CA ALA A 99 1.89 -8.07 4.60
C ALA A 99 2.34 -6.90 5.49
N GLY A 100 1.66 -5.76 5.40
CA GLY A 100 1.96 -4.60 6.26
C GLY A 100 1.79 -4.89 7.74
N PHE A 101 0.71 -5.57 8.13
CA PHE A 101 0.53 -5.99 9.53
C PHE A 101 1.59 -7.01 9.97
N TYR A 102 1.92 -7.99 9.13
CA TYR A 102 2.94 -8.99 9.44
C TYR A 102 4.31 -8.35 9.65
N GLU A 103 4.75 -7.51 8.71
CA GLU A 103 6.03 -6.80 8.79
C GLU A 103 6.05 -5.86 10.01
N MET A 104 4.96 -5.13 10.27
CA MET A 104 4.83 -4.27 11.44
C MET A 104 4.95 -5.00 12.79
N LEU A 105 4.52 -6.28 12.88
CA LEU A 105 4.69 -7.09 14.09
C LEU A 105 6.16 -7.43 14.37
N LEU A 106 6.99 -7.43 13.33
CA LEU A 106 8.42 -7.74 13.41
C LEU A 106 9.30 -6.49 13.38
N ALA A 107 8.71 -5.31 13.19
CA ALA A 107 9.44 -4.06 13.04
C ALA A 107 10.16 -3.65 14.33
N VAL A 108 11.47 -3.42 14.25
CA VAL A 108 12.29 -2.83 15.31
C VAL A 108 12.76 -1.44 14.87
N PRO A 109 12.01 -0.38 15.17
CA PRO A 109 12.38 0.98 14.75
C PRO A 109 13.56 1.53 15.55
N LEU A 110 14.38 2.37 14.91
CA LEU A 110 15.51 3.04 15.55
C LEU A 110 15.05 3.93 16.74
N PRO A 111 15.68 3.80 17.92
CA PRO A 111 15.25 4.54 19.10
C PRO A 111 15.65 6.02 19.02
N GLY A 112 14.81 6.88 19.59
CA GLY A 112 15.13 8.31 19.75
C GLY A 112 15.01 9.17 18.48
N VAL A 113 14.64 8.58 17.34
CA VAL A 113 14.41 9.32 16.09
C VAL A 113 12.98 9.86 16.03
N ARG A 114 12.80 11.02 15.38
CA ARG A 114 11.49 11.63 15.09
C ARG A 114 11.42 12.04 13.62
N SER A 115 10.20 12.06 13.09
CA SER A 115 9.97 12.50 11.71
C SER A 115 10.08 14.00 11.51
N VAL A 116 10.07 14.44 10.25
CA VAL A 116 10.03 15.86 9.87
C VAL A 116 8.89 16.66 10.51
N ILE A 117 7.79 16.01 10.89
CA ILE A 117 6.65 16.63 11.60
C ILE A 117 6.67 16.33 13.11
N GLY A 118 7.75 15.76 13.63
CA GLY A 118 7.95 15.47 15.05
C GLY A 118 7.26 14.21 15.57
N GLN A 119 6.72 13.35 14.70
CA GLN A 119 6.11 12.08 15.12
C GLN A 119 7.19 11.06 15.49
N ASN A 120 6.88 10.16 16.43
CA ASN A 120 7.74 9.01 16.73
C ASN A 120 7.35 7.79 15.86
N ALA A 121 8.18 6.75 15.90
CA ALA A 121 7.97 5.54 15.11
C ALA A 121 6.64 4.84 15.40
N ILE A 122 6.28 4.68 16.68
CA ILE A 122 5.05 3.97 17.08
C ILE A 122 3.80 4.69 16.61
N ASP A 123 3.73 6.02 16.79
CA ASP A 123 2.62 6.83 16.30
C ASP A 123 2.50 6.72 14.78
N THR A 124 3.63 6.76 14.07
CA THR A 124 3.67 6.62 12.60
C THR A 124 3.19 5.24 12.15
N MET A 125 3.63 4.17 12.82
CA MET A 125 3.19 2.78 12.55
C MET A 125 1.68 2.64 12.75
N LEU A 126 1.13 3.20 13.83
CA LEU A 126 -0.31 3.13 14.12
C LEU A 126 -1.14 3.89 13.06
N TRP A 127 -0.74 5.11 12.71
CA TRP A 127 -1.42 5.88 11.67
C TRP A 127 -1.30 5.22 10.29
N HIS A 128 -0.15 4.61 10.01
CA HIS A 128 0.06 3.83 8.79
C HIS A 128 -0.83 2.57 8.76
N ALA A 129 -0.97 1.84 9.87
CA ALA A 129 -1.83 0.67 9.94
C ALA A 129 -3.32 1.02 9.78
N VAL A 130 -3.81 2.00 10.55
CA VAL A 130 -5.22 2.43 10.50
C VAL A 130 -5.54 3.02 9.12
N GLY A 131 -4.65 3.86 8.58
CA GLY A 131 -4.81 4.43 7.25
C GLY A 131 -4.82 3.37 6.15
N GLY A 132 -4.00 2.33 6.27
CA GLY A 132 -3.95 1.22 5.32
C GLY A 132 -5.28 0.44 5.27
N VAL A 133 -5.87 0.15 6.44
CA VAL A 133 -7.19 -0.49 6.53
C VAL A 133 -8.28 0.43 5.94
N ALA A 134 -8.24 1.73 6.25
CA ALA A 134 -9.20 2.69 5.70
C ALA A 134 -9.12 2.75 4.16
N LEU A 135 -7.92 2.81 3.59
CA LEU A 135 -7.70 2.78 2.15
C LEU A 135 -8.18 1.48 1.51
N LEU A 136 -7.92 0.32 2.12
CA LEU A 136 -8.47 -0.96 1.66
C LEU A 136 -10.00 -0.90 1.55
N LEU A 137 -10.68 -0.43 2.59
CA LEU A 137 -12.14 -0.29 2.57
C LEU A 137 -12.62 0.68 1.49
N MET A 138 -11.92 1.80 1.28
CA MET A 138 -12.22 2.75 0.21
C MET A 138 -12.04 2.13 -1.18
N ILE A 139 -10.97 1.37 -1.40
CA ILE A 139 -10.71 0.68 -2.67
C ILE A 139 -11.79 -0.37 -2.94
N VAL A 140 -12.16 -1.17 -1.95
CA VAL A 140 -13.24 -2.17 -2.07
C VAL A 140 -14.57 -1.49 -2.39
N ALA A 141 -14.92 -0.42 -1.65
CA ALA A 141 -16.15 0.34 -1.88
C ALA A 141 -16.18 0.96 -3.29
N MET A 142 -15.06 1.55 -3.74
CA MET A 142 -14.91 2.08 -5.09
C MET A 142 -15.06 0.98 -6.16
N THR A 143 -14.51 -0.20 -5.92
CA THR A 143 -14.59 -1.34 -6.84
C THR A 143 -16.02 -1.83 -6.97
N ILE A 144 -16.76 -1.96 -5.86
CA ILE A 144 -18.18 -2.31 -5.85
C ILE A 144 -18.99 -1.25 -6.58
N TRP A 145 -18.77 0.03 -6.27
CA TRP A 145 -19.47 1.14 -6.94
C TRP A 145 -19.21 1.11 -8.44
N ARG A 146 -17.96 0.91 -8.85
CA ARG A 146 -17.59 0.80 -10.25
C ARG A 146 -18.27 -0.39 -10.92
N GLY A 147 -18.31 -1.55 -10.26
CA GLY A 147 -18.99 -2.74 -10.76
C GLY A 147 -20.48 -2.47 -10.99
N TYR A 148 -21.12 -1.77 -10.06
CA TYR A 148 -22.52 -1.36 -10.22
C TYR A 148 -22.70 -0.41 -11.41
N GLN A 149 -21.81 0.58 -11.59
CA GLN A 149 -21.84 1.45 -12.77
C GLN A 149 -21.68 0.66 -14.07
N ARG A 150 -20.79 -0.33 -14.10
CA ARG A 150 -20.51 -1.15 -15.28
C ARG A 150 -21.63 -2.12 -15.63
N PHE A 151 -22.19 -2.83 -14.65
CA PHE A 151 -23.08 -3.96 -14.90
C PHE A 151 -24.56 -3.65 -14.67
N VAL A 152 -24.88 -2.56 -13.96
CA VAL A 152 -26.27 -2.25 -13.58
C VAL A 152 -26.70 -0.86 -14.05
N TRP A 153 -26.08 0.22 -13.57
CA TRP A 153 -26.58 1.59 -13.84
C TRP A 153 -26.22 2.12 -15.22
N ARG A 154 -24.98 1.92 -15.69
CA ARG A 154 -24.45 2.58 -16.89
C ARG A 154 -23.97 1.60 -17.96
N LYS A 155 -24.45 0.35 -17.90
CA LYS A 155 -24.07 -0.74 -18.82
C LYS A 155 -24.28 -0.39 -20.30
N ASP A 156 -25.34 0.37 -20.60
CA ASP A 156 -25.71 0.75 -21.96
C ASP A 156 -25.20 2.15 -22.37
N TYR A 157 -24.45 2.82 -21.48
CA TYR A 157 -23.95 4.17 -21.73
C TYR A 157 -22.56 4.12 -22.34
N GLY A 158 -22.31 4.98 -23.34
CA GLY A 158 -20.96 5.13 -23.88
C GLY A 158 -19.95 5.54 -22.81
N ARG A 159 -20.34 6.40 -21.86
CA ARG A 159 -19.55 6.71 -20.65
C ARG A 159 -19.98 5.81 -19.52
N GLN A 160 -19.20 4.77 -19.23
CA GLN A 160 -19.55 3.80 -18.18
C GLN A 160 -19.32 4.33 -16.77
N VAL A 161 -18.60 5.45 -16.60
CA VAL A 161 -18.25 6.02 -15.29
C VAL A 161 -18.82 7.41 -15.00
N SER A 162 -19.27 7.66 -13.77
CA SER A 162 -19.78 8.98 -13.35
C SER A 162 -18.64 9.96 -13.05
N TRP A 163 -18.91 11.26 -13.14
CA TRP A 163 -17.92 12.29 -12.74
C TRP A 163 -17.60 12.25 -11.25
N LEU A 164 -18.59 11.94 -10.42
CA LEU A 164 -18.39 11.80 -8.98
C LEU A 164 -17.44 10.64 -8.66
N TYR A 165 -17.60 9.50 -9.33
CA TYR A 165 -16.67 8.37 -9.20
C TYR A 165 -15.24 8.77 -9.58
N LEU A 166 -15.06 9.50 -10.68
CA LEU A 166 -13.74 9.98 -11.11
C LEU A 166 -13.12 10.97 -10.10
N ALA A 167 -13.93 11.88 -9.54
CA ALA A 167 -13.49 12.80 -8.50
C ALA A 167 -13.08 12.06 -7.21
N CYS A 168 -13.89 11.09 -6.76
CA CYS A 168 -13.56 10.24 -5.62
C CYS A 168 -12.29 9.42 -5.86
N GLY A 169 -12.13 8.82 -7.04
CA GLY A 169 -10.91 8.09 -7.41
C GLY A 169 -9.67 8.99 -7.40
N SER A 170 -9.78 10.21 -7.93
CA SER A 170 -8.69 11.18 -7.89
C SER A 170 -8.32 11.59 -6.46
N LEU A 171 -9.33 11.81 -5.61
CA LEU A 171 -9.11 12.11 -4.19
C LEU A 171 -8.43 10.94 -3.47
N ILE A 172 -8.85 9.71 -3.73
CA ILE A 172 -8.23 8.52 -3.13
C ILE A 172 -6.76 8.40 -3.57
N LEU A 173 -6.41 8.70 -4.82
CA LEU A 173 -5.01 8.74 -5.25
C LEU A 173 -4.17 9.73 -4.44
N VAL A 174 -4.71 10.93 -4.17
CA VAL A 174 -4.04 11.91 -3.31
C VAL A 174 -3.89 11.36 -1.89
N LEU A 175 -4.93 10.75 -1.34
CA LEU A 175 -4.88 10.14 -0.01
C LEU A 175 -3.86 9.00 0.06
N MET A 176 -3.75 8.16 -0.98
CA MET A 176 -2.74 7.10 -1.09
C MET A 176 -1.32 7.69 -1.10
N GLY A 177 -1.09 8.80 -1.81
CA GLY A 177 0.23 9.47 -1.82
C GLY A 177 0.59 10.08 -0.46
N VAL A 178 -0.35 10.76 0.20
CA VAL A 178 -0.14 11.28 1.56
C VAL A 178 0.11 10.14 2.54
N HIS A 179 -0.70 9.09 2.49
CA HIS A 179 -0.55 7.92 3.34
C HIS A 179 0.77 7.17 3.10
N GLY A 180 1.17 6.99 1.84
CA GLY A 180 2.44 6.38 1.48
C GLY A 180 3.66 7.14 2.03
N SER A 181 3.52 8.43 2.34
CA SER A 181 4.58 9.21 2.99
C SER A 181 4.84 8.72 4.43
N LEU A 182 3.83 8.22 5.15
CA LEU A 182 4.02 7.59 6.46
C LEU A 182 4.89 6.34 6.34
N GLY A 183 4.60 5.48 5.36
CA GLY A 183 5.42 4.31 5.06
C GLY A 183 6.85 4.67 4.63
N ALA A 184 7.02 5.76 3.90
CA ALA A 184 8.34 6.26 3.53
C ALA A 184 9.15 6.72 4.77
N TRP A 185 8.52 7.37 5.76
CA TRP A 185 9.17 7.73 7.01
C TRP A 185 9.55 6.49 7.85
N LEU A 186 8.68 5.47 7.90
CA LEU A 186 8.99 4.18 8.54
C LEU A 186 10.28 3.56 8.00
N ALA A 187 10.45 3.54 6.69
CA ALA A 187 11.68 3.04 6.08
C ALA A 187 12.87 3.99 6.30
N SER A 188 12.74 5.25 5.88
CA SER A 188 13.88 6.17 5.72
C SER A 188 14.34 6.88 6.99
N GLU A 189 13.43 7.12 7.94
CA GLU A 189 13.75 7.83 9.20
C GLU A 189 13.86 6.83 10.35
N PHE A 190 12.95 5.85 10.41
CA PHE A 190 12.89 4.90 11.51
C PHE A 190 13.62 3.58 11.23
N GLY A 191 14.21 3.41 10.05
CA GLY A 191 15.03 2.24 9.69
C GLY A 191 14.26 0.91 9.63
N VAL A 192 12.92 0.96 9.55
CA VAL A 192 12.09 -0.25 9.59
C VAL A 192 12.38 -1.12 8.36
N HIS A 193 12.86 -2.33 8.61
CA HIS A 193 13.26 -3.33 7.62
C HIS A 193 14.33 -2.89 6.62
N ILE A 194 15.13 -1.88 6.97
CA ILE A 194 16.30 -1.47 6.19
C ILE A 194 17.54 -2.13 6.80
N THR A 195 18.04 -3.18 6.14
CA THR A 195 19.22 -3.93 6.58
C THR A 195 20.41 -3.05 6.94
N ALA A 196 20.72 -2.06 6.10
CA ALA A 196 21.86 -1.18 6.33
C ALA A 196 21.72 -0.34 7.60
N ASP A 197 20.51 0.18 7.86
CA ASP A 197 20.23 1.01 9.04
C ASP A 197 20.31 0.18 10.32
N GLN A 198 19.78 -1.05 10.29
CA GLN A 198 19.82 -1.98 11.43
C GLN A 198 21.25 -2.45 11.73
N LEU A 199 22.03 -2.80 10.70
CA LEU A 199 23.44 -3.16 10.86
C LEU A 199 24.29 -2.00 11.38
N LEU A 200 24.05 -0.78 10.86
CA LEU A 200 24.75 0.42 11.31
C LEU A 200 24.41 0.73 12.78
N ALA A 201 23.14 0.61 13.16
CA ALA A 201 22.68 0.79 14.54
C ALA A 201 23.25 -0.27 15.50
N ALA A 202 23.46 -1.50 15.01
CA ALA A 202 24.15 -2.56 15.73
C ALA A 202 25.68 -2.39 15.81
N GLY A 203 26.24 -1.33 15.20
CA GLY A 203 27.66 -1.01 15.24
C GLY A 203 28.52 -1.78 14.23
N ALA A 204 27.92 -2.39 13.21
CA ALA A 204 28.66 -3.14 12.20
C ALA A 204 29.34 -2.20 11.17
N ASP A 205 30.52 -2.60 10.66
CA ASP A 205 31.14 -1.93 9.51
C ASP A 205 30.49 -2.41 8.22
N LEU A 206 29.65 -1.58 7.62
CA LEU A 206 28.92 -1.88 6.38
C LEU A 206 29.84 -2.28 5.21
N ARG A 207 31.12 -1.89 5.21
CA ARG A 207 32.09 -2.28 4.17
C ARG A 207 32.53 -3.74 4.27
N GLU A 208 32.38 -4.35 5.44
CA GLU A 208 32.77 -5.73 5.70
C GLU A 208 31.56 -6.68 5.62
N VAL A 209 30.37 -6.23 6.04
CA VAL A 209 29.16 -7.08 6.14
C VAL A 209 28.21 -7.01 4.95
N LEU A 210 28.25 -5.96 4.12
CA LEU A 210 27.45 -5.90 2.89
C LEU A 210 28.27 -6.42 1.68
N PRO A 211 27.64 -7.16 0.75
CA PRO A 211 28.30 -7.71 -0.44
C PRO A 211 28.69 -6.64 -1.48
#